data_AF-A0A662G7U5-F1
#
_entry.id   AF-A0A662G7U5-F1
#
_cell.length_a   1.000
_cell.length_b   1.000
_cell.length_c   1.000
_cell.angle_alpha   90.00
_cell.angle_beta   90.00
_cell.angle_gamma   90.00
#
_symmetry.space_group_name_H-M   'P 1'
#
loop_
_entity.id
_entity.type
_entity.pdbx_description
1 polymer ?
#
loop_
_entity_poly.entity_id
_entity_poly.type
_entity_poly.pdbx_seq_one_letter_code
_entity_poly.pdbx_strand_id
1 'polypeptide(L)'
;MLSLSKFPPEVDREKFFKRLLLETYYLYEVTYGVTKGDTVVVHAETSTKALSFENFSTELKSVAYGAMHFVEKILPDFEKLSNIIF
;
A
#
# COMPACT_ATOMS: atom_id res chain seq x y z
N MET A 1 8.99 -0.77 0.28
CA MET A 1 7.93 -0.24 1.19
C MET A 1 8.22 1.23 1.47
N LEU A 2 7.31 2.02 2.06
CA LEU A 2 7.54 3.46 2.28
C LEU A 2 7.53 3.81 3.78
N SER A 3 8.65 4.34 4.28
CA SER A 3 8.79 4.75 5.70
C SER A 3 8.35 6.20 5.91
N LEU A 4 7.35 6.42 6.77
CA LEU A 4 6.85 7.74 7.13
C LEU A 4 7.87 8.56 7.93
N SER A 5 8.83 7.92 8.59
CA SER A 5 9.96 8.62 9.23
C SER A 5 10.84 9.37 8.23
N LYS A 6 10.81 9.00 6.95
CA LYS A 6 11.53 9.66 5.86
C LYS A 6 10.64 10.63 5.07
N PHE A 7 9.38 10.85 5.48
CA PHE A 7 8.48 11.75 4.76
C PHE A 7 9.06 13.15 4.68
N PRO A 8 9.24 13.71 3.47
CA PRO A 8 9.66 15.09 3.31
C PRO A 8 8.64 16.02 3.99
N PRO A 9 9.10 17.09 4.68
CA PRO A 9 8.21 18.00 5.40
C PRO A 9 7.22 18.73 4.48
N GLU A 10 7.54 18.87 3.19
CA GLU A 10 6.69 19.47 2.18
C GLU A 10 5.55 18.58 1.68
N VAL A 11 5.55 17.28 2.03
CA VAL A 11 4.47 16.37 1.65
C VAL A 11 3.29 16.55 2.60
N ASP A 12 2.13 16.89 2.05
CA ASP A 12 0.87 16.94 2.78
C ASP A 12 0.46 15.53 3.23
N ARG A 13 0.71 15.24 4.51
CA ARG A 13 0.41 13.96 5.15
C ARG A 13 -1.08 13.67 5.20
N GLU A 14 -1.92 14.68 5.43
CA GLU A 14 -3.37 14.50 5.51
C GLU A 14 -3.92 14.08 4.15
N LYS A 15 -3.50 14.77 3.09
CA LYS A 15 -3.87 14.41 1.71
C LYS A 15 -3.38 13.00 1.35
N PHE A 16 -2.15 12.64 1.74
CA PHE A 16 -1.60 11.31 1.51
C PHE A 16 -2.42 10.21 2.20
N PHE A 17 -2.68 10.33 3.50
CA PHE A 17 -3.47 9.33 4.23
C PHE A 17 -4.92 9.26 3.75
N LYS A 18 -5.53 10.40 3.42
CA LYS A 18 -6.87 10.41 2.80
C LYS A 18 -6.88 9.65 1.48
N ARG A 19 -5.84 9.80 0.64
CA ARG A 19 -5.73 9.03 -0.60
C ARG A 19 -5.63 7.53 -0.34
N LEU A 20 -4.79 7.11 0.61
CA LEU A 20 -4.68 5.69 0.99
C LEU A 20 -6.00 5.09 1.51
N LEU A 21 -6.74 5.85 2.31
CA LEU A 21 -8.04 5.42 2.84
C LEU A 21 -9.08 5.24 1.72
N LEU A 22 -9.10 6.16 0.74
CA LEU A 22 -9.97 6.04 -0.44
C LEU A 22 -9.62 4.80 -1.27
N GLU A 23 -8.32 4.58 -1.54
CA GLU A 23 -7.86 3.40 -2.29
C GLU A 23 -8.21 2.12 -1.55
N THR A 24 -8.03 2.08 -0.22
CA THR A 24 -8.42 0.94 0.60
C THR A 24 -9.92 0.63 0.54
N TYR A 25 -10.76 1.66 0.39
CA TYR A 25 -12.20 1.48 0.28
C TYR A 25 -12.65 0.99 -1.10
N TYR A 26 -12.02 1.48 -2.18
CA TYR A 26 -12.45 1.20 -3.55
C TYR A 26 -11.69 0.05 -4.23
N LEU A 27 -10.49 -0.29 -3.78
CA LEU A 27 -9.68 -1.37 -4.33
C LEU A 27 -10.14 -2.70 -3.72
N TYR A 28 -10.98 -3.43 -4.45
CA TYR A 28 -11.35 -4.80 -4.11
C TYR A 28 -10.14 -5.71 -4.33
N GLU A 29 -9.36 -6.00 -3.29
CA GLU A 29 -8.48 -7.18 -3.13
C GLU A 29 -7.44 -6.95 -2.04
N VAL A 30 -6.94 -5.73 -1.91
CA VAL A 30 -5.89 -5.38 -0.96
C VAL A 30 -6.17 -4.06 -0.26
N THR A 31 -5.58 -3.93 0.91
CA THR A 31 -5.69 -2.73 1.75
C THR A 31 -4.35 -2.03 1.85
N TYR A 32 -4.38 -0.71 1.91
CA TYR A 32 -3.22 0.10 2.31
C TYR A 32 -3.29 0.36 3.80
N GLY A 33 -2.16 0.18 4.49
CA GLY A 33 -2.09 0.36 5.93
C GLY A 33 -0.78 0.99 6.37
N VAL A 34 -0.74 1.43 7.64
CA VAL A 34 0.46 1.91 8.31
C VAL A 34 0.76 0.97 9.48
N THR A 35 1.97 0.42 9.51
CA THR A 35 2.40 -0.44 10.62
C THR A 35 2.76 0.40 11.85
N LYS A 36 2.88 -0.24 13.02
CA LYS A 36 3.39 0.41 14.25
C LYS A 36 4.79 1.02 14.09
N GLY A 37 5.56 0.56 13.10
CA GLY A 37 6.89 1.08 12.77
C GLY A 37 6.86 2.15 11.69
N ASP A 38 5.75 2.89 11.56
CA ASP A 38 5.61 4.01 10.63
C ASP A 38 5.92 3.63 9.17
N THR A 39 5.56 2.42 8.75
CA THR A 39 5.77 1.95 7.37
C THR A 39 4.45 1.74 6.67
N VAL A 40 4.28 2.34 5.49
CA VAL A 40 3.15 2.10 4.59
C VAL A 40 3.33 0.75 3.91
N VAL A 41 2.29 -0.07 3.98
CA VAL A 41 2.25 -1.43 3.45
C VAL A 41 1.01 -1.66 2.60
N VAL A 42 1.13 -2.61 1.67
CA VAL A 42 0.02 -3.26 0.98
C VAL A 42 -0.19 -4.61 1.65
N HIS A 43 -1.45 -4.96 1.89
CA HIS A 43 -1.79 -6.10 2.70
C HIS A 43 -3.04 -6.81 2.21
N ALA A 44 -2.98 -8.15 2.22
CA ALA A 44 -4.09 -9.05 2.00
C ALA A 44 -4.14 -10.07 3.14
N GLU A 45 -5.35 -10.47 3.53
CA GLU A 45 -5.57 -11.50 4.56
C GLU A 45 -6.36 -12.66 3.96
N THR A 46 -5.99 -13.87 4.35
CA THR A 46 -6.73 -15.08 3.96
C THR A 46 -6.92 -16.01 5.14
N SER A 47 -8.02 -16.77 5.12
CA SER A 47 -8.30 -17.75 6.15
C SER A 47 -7.39 -18.96 6.01
N THR A 48 -6.81 -19.43 7.12
CA THR A 48 -6.01 -20.67 7.13
C THR A 48 -6.80 -21.90 6.70
N LYS A 49 -8.13 -21.88 6.86
CA LYS A 49 -9.02 -22.95 6.38
C LYS A 49 -9.19 -22.98 4.87
N ALA A 50 -8.95 -21.85 4.21
CA ALA A 50 -8.99 -21.70 2.76
C ALA A 50 -7.58 -21.72 2.14
N LEU A 51 -6.54 -22.02 2.93
CA LEU A 51 -5.16 -21.97 2.46
C LEU A 51 -4.87 -23.15 1.52
N SER A 52 -4.89 -22.87 0.23
CA SER A 52 -4.37 -23.72 -0.83
C SER A 52 -3.21 -23.00 -1.53
N PHE A 53 -2.37 -23.74 -2.27
CA PHE A 53 -1.32 -23.12 -3.09
C PHE A 53 -1.91 -22.10 -4.08
N GLU A 54 -3.07 -22.42 -4.67
CA GLU A 54 -3.75 -21.54 -5.61
C GLU A 54 -4.23 -20.25 -4.95
N ASN A 55 -4.91 -20.35 -3.80
CA ASN A 55 -5.37 -19.18 -3.07
C ASN A 55 -4.17 -18.34 -2.59
N PHE A 56 -3.12 -18.96 -2.06
CA PHE A 56 -1.89 -18.25 -1.72
C PHE A 56 -1.27 -17.52 -2.92
N SER A 57 -1.20 -18.16 -4.08
CA SER A 57 -0.68 -17.56 -5.31
C SER A 57 -1.53 -16.37 -5.77
N THR A 58 -2.86 -16.46 -5.63
CA THR A 58 -3.78 -15.36 -5.89
C THR A 58 -3.54 -14.18 -4.95
N GLU A 59 -3.53 -14.41 -3.62
CA GLU A 59 -3.28 -13.35 -2.63
C GLU A 59 -1.91 -12.67 -2.84
N LEU A 60 -0.88 -13.45 -3.16
CA LEU A 60 0.46 -12.92 -3.45
C LEU A 60 0.45 -12.00 -4.69
N LYS A 61 -0.28 -12.39 -5.74
CA LYS A 61 -0.45 -11.56 -6.95
C LYS A 61 -1.24 -10.29 -6.63
N SER A 62 -2.28 -10.37 -5.81
CA SER A 62 -3.06 -9.22 -5.38
C SER A 62 -2.19 -8.20 -4.61
N VAL A 63 -1.32 -8.66 -3.70
CA VAL A 63 -0.35 -7.78 -3.02
C VAL A 63 0.63 -7.15 -4.01
N ALA A 64 1.16 -7.92 -4.97
CA ALA A 64 2.04 -7.38 -6.01
C ALA A 64 1.32 -6.33 -6.87
N TYR A 65 0.05 -6.58 -7.23
CA TYR A 65 -0.79 -5.64 -7.94
C TYR A 65 -1.01 -4.35 -7.14
N GLY A 66 -1.33 -4.44 -5.85
CA GLY A 66 -1.47 -3.25 -5.00
C GLY A 66 -0.17 -2.44 -4.87
N ALA A 67 0.99 -3.11 -4.84
CA ALA A 67 2.27 -2.43 -4.86
C ALA A 67 2.53 -1.69 -6.18
N MET A 68 2.21 -2.32 -7.32
CA MET A 68 2.28 -1.67 -8.64
C MET A 68 1.31 -0.49 -8.74
N HIS A 69 0.05 -0.68 -8.32
CA HIS A 69 -0.97 0.38 -8.29
C HIS A 69 -0.53 1.57 -7.45
N PHE A 70 0.12 1.33 -6.31
CA PHE A 70 0.70 2.40 -5.51
C PHE A 70 1.70 3.24 -6.28
N VAL A 71 2.65 2.59 -6.97
CA VAL A 71 3.69 3.28 -7.74
C VAL A 71 3.11 4.00 -8.96
N GLU A 72 2.14 3.40 -9.64
CA GLU A 72 1.62 3.91 -10.90
C GLU A 72 0.49 4.93 -10.76
N LYS A 73 -0.29 4.87 -9.68
CA LYS A 73 -1.55 5.64 -9.51
C LYS A 73 -1.57 6.53 -8.29
N ILE A 74 -0.89 6.17 -7.21
CA ILE A 74 -0.89 6.95 -5.96
C ILE A 74 0.34 7.85 -5.90
N LEU A 75 1.53 7.29 -6.10
CA LEU A 75 2.79 8.00 -5.99
C LEU A 75 2.93 9.25 -6.89
N PRO A 76 2.40 9.27 -8.14
CA PRO A 76 2.47 10.47 -8.97
C PRO A 76 1.76 11.70 -8.37
N ASP A 77 0.77 11.51 -7.47
CA ASP A 77 0.12 12.61 -6.76
C ASP A 77 1.05 13.26 -5.71
N PHE A 78 2.20 12.63 -5.42
CA PHE A 78 3.16 12.97 -4.36
C PHE A 78 4.61 12.85 -4.86
N GLU A 79 4.98 13.56 -5.91
CA GLU A 79 6.30 13.47 -6.58
C GLU A 79 7.50 13.42 -5.62
N LYS A 80 7.46 14.16 -4.51
CA LYS A 80 8.52 14.22 -3.50
C LYS A 80 8.79 12.89 -2.78
N LEU A 81 7.83 11.96 -2.77
CA LEU A 81 7.96 10.63 -2.17
C LEU A 81 8.73 9.65 -3.07
N SER A 82 8.86 9.92 -4.36
CA SER A 82 9.54 9.01 -5.32
C SER A 82 11.00 8.74 -4.95
N ASN A 83 11.67 9.68 -4.27
CA ASN A 83 13.08 9.59 -3.90
C ASN A 83 13.36 8.74 -2.64
N ILE A 84 12.32 8.25 -1.95
CA ILE A 84 12.46 7.56 -0.66
C ILE A 84 11.85 6.15 -0.62
N ILE A 85 11.37 5.66 -1.76
CA ILE A 85 10.81 4.31 -1.89
C ILE A 85 11.93 3.32 -2.17
N PHE A 86 12.19 2.44 -1.20
CA PHE A 86 12.99 1.21 -1.32
C PHE A 86 12.37 0.17 -0.38
#